data_AF-A0A917KKA6-F1
#
_entry.id   AF-A0A917KKA6-F1
#
_cell.length_a   1.000
_cell.length_b   1.000
_cell.length_c   1.000
_cell.angle_alpha   90.00
_cell.angle_beta   90.00
_cell.angle_gamma   90.00
#
_symmetry.space_group_name_H-M   'P 1'
#
loop_
_entity.id
_entity.type
_entity.pdbx_description
1 polymer ?
#
loop_
_entity_poly.entity_id
_entity_poly.type
_entity_poly.pdbx_seq_one_letter_code
_entity_poly.pdbx_strand_id
1 'polypeptide(L)' 'MGPASGRTCTSGIKYVHHPAVGALELSFENLRIPGSARQRIIACTPVPGSPSEASLPLLGSLTAATDPATTGARP' A
#
# COMPACT_ATOMS: atom_id res chain seq x y z
N MET A 1 17.20 27.77 20.35
CA MET A 1 17.47 26.66 19.40
C MET A 1 16.53 25.52 19.77
N GLY A 2 15.33 25.47 19.18
CA GLY A 2 14.34 24.41 19.44
C GLY A 2 14.67 23.15 18.64
N PRO A 3 14.30 21.95 19.11
CA PRO A 3 14.62 20.71 18.40
C PRO A 3 13.99 20.74 17.02
N ALA A 4 14.80 20.46 15.99
CA ALA A 4 14.31 20.25 14.64
C ALA A 4 13.18 19.22 14.68
N SER A 5 11.95 19.68 14.39
CA SER A 5 10.77 18.83 14.32
C SER A 5 10.95 17.93 13.11
N GLY A 6 11.66 16.82 13.30
CA GLY A 6 11.83 15.78 12.30
C GLY A 6 10.43 15.27 11.97
N ARG A 7 9.88 15.73 10.84
CA ARG A 7 8.54 15.34 10.37
C ARG A 7 8.52 13.83 10.17
N THR A 8 8.11 13.09 11.18
CA THR A 8 7.59 11.75 10.99
C THR A 8 6.27 11.93 10.25
N CYS A 9 6.33 11.89 8.91
CA CYS A 9 5.15 11.92 8.07
C CYS A 9 4.33 10.65 8.37
N THR A 10 3.28 10.80 9.16
CA THR A 10 2.40 9.70 9.58
C THR A 10 1.32 9.40 8.55
N SER A 11 1.03 10.35 7.66
CA SER A 11 0.08 10.19 6.55
C SER A 11 0.53 11.05 5.36
N GLY A 12 0.13 10.66 4.16
CA GLY A 12 0.39 11.40 2.93
C GLY A 12 -0.11 10.66 1.70
N ILE A 13 0.40 11.04 0.52
CA ILE A 13 0.09 10.37 -0.75
C ILE A 13 1.32 9.61 -1.25
N LYS A 14 1.08 8.40 -1.76
CA LYS A 14 2.08 7.53 -2.36
C LYS A 14 1.75 7.35 -3.84
N TYR A 15 2.67 7.78 -4.69
CA TYR A 15 2.62 7.59 -6.13
C TYR A 15 3.40 6.32 -6.50
N VAL A 16 2.75 5.40 -7.19
CA VAL A 16 3.35 4.14 -7.65
C VAL A 16 3.08 3.99 -9.13
N HIS A 17 4.11 3.69 -9.91
CA HIS A 17 3.93 3.29 -11.31
C HIS A 17 4.07 1.77 -11.40
N HIS A 18 2.99 1.09 -11.76
CA HIS A 18 2.97 -0.35 -12.00
C HIS A 18 2.92 -0.62 -13.50
N PRO A 19 3.79 -1.48 -14.06
CA PRO A 19 3.88 -1.68 -15.52
C PRO A 19 2.57 -2.18 -16.15
N ALA A 20 1.77 -2.95 -15.41
CA ALA A 20 0.54 -3.53 -15.94
C ALA A 20 -0.74 -2.68 -15.74
N VAL A 21 -0.77 -1.79 -14.73
CA VAL A 21 -1.98 -1.00 -14.41
C VAL A 21 -1.73 0.52 -14.42
N GLY A 22 -0.53 0.95 -14.80
CA GLY A 22 -0.18 2.36 -14.89
C GLY A 22 0.06 3.02 -13.54
N ALA A 23 -0.30 4.30 -13.45
CA ALA A 23 -0.10 5.11 -12.25
C ALA A 23 -1.18 4.82 -11.19
N LEU A 24 -0.74 4.67 -9.94
CA LEU A 24 -1.58 4.54 -8.75
C LEU A 24 -1.24 5.66 -7.78
N GLU A 25 -2.27 6.42 -7.41
CA GLU A 25 -2.23 7.41 -6.34
C GLU A 25 -2.96 6.83 -5.11
N LEU A 26 -2.22 6.63 -4.02
CA LEU A 26 -2.74 6.00 -2.80
C LEU A 26 -2.47 6.90 -1.58
N SER A 27 -3.50 7.23 -0.83
CA SER A 27 -3.36 7.78 0.51
C SER A 27 -2.71 6.72 1.40
N PHE A 28 -1.64 7.08 2.11
CA PHE A 28 -1.01 6.18 3.06
C PHE A 28 -1.16 6.67 4.50
N GLU A 29 -1.21 5.70 5.41
CA GLU A 29 -1.19 5.94 6.85
C GLU A 29 -0.19 5.00 7.51
N ASN A 30 0.63 5.55 8.39
CA ASN A 30 1.62 4.78 9.14
C ASN A 30 1.12 4.44 10.54
N LEU A 31 0.90 3.15 10.75
CA LEU A 31 0.42 2.60 12.02
C LEU A 31 1.60 1.94 12.75
N ARG A 32 1.94 2.45 13.93
CA ARG A 32 3.00 1.86 14.76
C ARG A 32 2.48 0.60 15.46
N ILE A 33 3.33 -0.42 15.54
CA ILE A 33 3.01 -1.65 16.26
C ILE A 33 3.43 -1.51 17.74
N PRO A 34 2.49 -1.67 18.70
CA PRO A 34 2.83 -1.70 20.11
C PRO A 34 3.86 -2.79 20.42
N GLY A 35 4.88 -2.46 21.22
CA GLY A 35 5.92 -3.43 21.59
C GLY A 35 7.04 -3.63 20.56
N SER A 36 7.01 -2.95 19.41
CA SER A 36 8.08 -3.02 18.40
C SER A 36 8.41 -1.66 17.78
N ALA A 37 9.41 -0.96 18.31
CA ALA A 37 9.83 0.36 17.83
C ALA A 37 10.38 0.38 16.39
N ARG A 38 10.68 -0.80 15.81
CA ARG A 38 11.21 -0.95 14.45
C ARG A 38 10.18 -1.44 13.44
N GLN A 39 8.96 -1.75 13.87
CA GLN A 39 7.91 -2.27 13.00
C GLN A 39 6.77 -1.26 12.83
N ARG A 40 6.23 -1.20 11.62
CA ARG A 40 5.08 -0.35 11.28
C ARG A 40 4.27 -1.00 10.16
N ILE A 41 2.96 -0.80 10.19
CA ILE A 41 2.07 -1.08 9.06
C ILE A 41 1.93 0.21 8.26
N ILE A 42 1.86 0.08 6.93
CA ILE A 42 1.52 1.18 6.03
C ILE A 42 0.23 0.78 5.33
N ALA A 43 -0.90 1.33 5.77
CA ALA A 43 -2.15 1.19 5.04
C ALA A 43 -2.08 2.10 3.81
N CYS A 44 -2.39 1.59 2.62
CA CYS A 44 -2.41 2.35 1.38
C CYS A 44 -3.79 2.19 0.74
N THR A 45 -4.51 3.29 0.54
CA THR A 45 -5.90 3.29 0.11
C THR A 45 -6.06 4.26 -1.07
N PRO A 46 -6.69 3.84 -2.17
CA PRO A 46 -7.01 4.75 -3.26
C PRO A 46 -8.10 5.74 -2.83
N VAL A 47 -8.12 6.93 -3.42
CA VAL A 47 -9.22 7.87 -3.23
C VAL A 47 -10.49 7.27 -3.87
N PRO A 48 -11.65 7.27 -3.19
CA PRO A 48 -12.91 6.76 -3.76
C PRO A 48 -13.26 7.45 -5.09
N GLY A 49 -13.66 6.68 -6.11
CA GLY A 49 -14.00 7.20 -7.44
C GLY A 49 -12.79 7.62 -8.29
N SER A 50 -11.56 7.43 -7.80
CA SER A 50 -10.35 7.70 -8.58
C SER A 50 -10.04 6.56 -9.55
N PRO A 51 -9.26 6.80 -10.63
CA PRO A 51 -8.76 5.73 -11.49
C PRO A 51 -7.95 4.67 -10.72
N SER A 52 -7.28 5.07 -9.64
CA SER A 52 -6.53 4.17 -8.75
C SER A 52 -7.46 3.16 -8.06
N GLU A 53 -8.68 3.54 -7.72
CA GLU A 53 -9.67 2.65 -7.08
C GLU A 53 -10.07 1.50 -8.00
N ALA A 54 -10.30 1.78 -9.29
CA ALA A 54 -10.59 0.75 -10.29
C ALA A 54 -9.36 -0.10 -10.66
N SER A 55 -8.15 0.48 -10.62
CA SER A 55 -6.91 -0.18 -11.03
C SER A 55 -6.33 -1.12 -9.97
N LEU A 56 -6.56 -0.84 -8.68
CA LEU A 56 -6.01 -1.62 -7.57
C LEU A 56 -6.55 -3.07 -7.49
N PRO A 57 -7.85 -3.35 -7.74
CA PRO A 57 -8.38 -4.71 -7.89
C PRO A 57 -7.78 -5.48 -9.08
N LEU A 58 -7.51 -4.79 -10.20
CA LEU A 58 -6.86 -5.40 -11.37
C LEU A 58 -5.43 -5.85 -11.03
N LEU A 59 -4.69 -5.01 -10.30
CA LEU A 59 -3.38 -5.38 -9.76
C LEU A 59 -3.47 -6.62 -8.85
N GLY A 60 -4.45 -6.66 -7.95
CA GLY A 60 -4.72 -7.81 -7.07
C GLY A 60 -5.00 -9.10 -7.84
N SER A 61 -5.73 -9.02 -8.95
CA SER A 61 -6.04 -10.18 -9.79
C SER A 61 -4.82 -10.70 -10.55
N LEU A 62 -3.96 -9.81 -11.05
CA LEU A 62 -2.72 -10.19 -11.76
C LEU A 62 -1.73 -10.92 -10.85
N THR A 63 -1.59 -10.49 -9.58
CA THR A 63 -0.72 -11.17 -8.63
C THR A 63 -1.28 -12.53 -8.20
N ALA A 64 -2.60 -12.70 -8.13
CA ALA A 64 -3.21 -13.99 -7.81
C ALA A 64 -2.98 -15.04 -8.92
N ALA A 65 -2.97 -14.61 -10.19
CA ALA A 65 -2.65 -15.50 -11.31
C ALA A 65 -1.17 -15.93 -11.36
N THR A 66 -0.28 -15.18 -10.70
CA THR A 66 1.17 -15.41 -10.72
C THR A 66 1.64 -16.22 -9.50
N ASP A 67 0.75 -16.59 -8.58
CA ASP A 67 1.08 -17.38 -7.40
C ASP A 67 1.13 -18.90 -7.73
N PRO A 68 2.32 -19.53 -7.78
CA PRO A 68 2.41 -20.98 -7.99
C PRO A 68 1.92 -21.79 -6.78
N ALA A 69 1.66 -21.16 -5.61
CA ALA A 69 1.19 -21.85 -4.41
C ALA A 69 -0.33 -22.12 -4.41
N THR A 70 -1.07 -21.54 -5.36
CA THR A 70 -2.52 -21.76 -5.54
C THR A 70 -2.82 -23.00 -6.43
N THR A 71 -1.82 -23.84 -6.73
CA THR A 71 -2.02 -25.24 -7.17
C THR A 71 -1.68 -26.19 -6.02
N GLY A 72 -2.39 -26.07 -4.89
CA GLY A 72 -2.06 -26.89 -3.72
C GLY A 72 -2.88 -26.63 -2.48
N ALA A 73 -4.14 -26.19 -2.59
CA ALA A 73 -5.04 -26.21 -1.45
C ALA A 73 -6.52 -26.20 -1.91
N ARG A 74 -7.11 -27.39 -1.98
CA ARG A 74 -8.54 -27.62 -1.70
C ARG A 74 -8.65 -28.95 -0.91
N PRO A 75 -9.66 -29.05 0.00
CA PRO A 75 -9.68 -29.93 1.16
C PRO A 75 -9.78 -31.42 0.85
#